data_AF-A0A3L7X8T8-F1
#
_entry.id   AF-A0A3L7X8T8-F1
#
_cell.length_a   1.000
_cell.length_b   1.000
_cell.length_c   1.000
_cell.angle_alpha   90.00
_cell.angle_beta   90.00
_cell.angle_gamma   90.00
#
_symmetry.space_group_name_H-M   'P 1'
#
loop_
_entity.id
_entity.type
_entity.pdbx_description
1 polymer ?
#
loop_
_entity_poly.entity_id
_entity_poly.type
_entity_poly.pdbx_seq_one_letter_code
_entity_poly.pdbx_strand_id
1 'polypeptide(L)'
;MLTRDAWDVLAGAAGIYLRTQRHPAVAGLPPGVPVHFCDDIYEDTADLGAVYPAIAARILAVAESTGSVVYAVPGDPHTAEASVELIRAEAGKRGWAVRILPGVSFVQPVMALLERDVLPGLQLCDALAILDLHHPPVSPDVPVLLAQVYSRAVASELKLTLMNQYPEELLVALVHAAGSAAALVEWLPLHAVDHSPH
;
A
#
# COMPACT_ATOMS: atom_id res chain seq x y z
N MET A 1 2.32 -11.59 4.80
CA MET A 1 3.55 -12.43 4.78
C MET A 1 4.69 -11.58 5.33
N LEU A 2 5.65 -12.16 6.05
CA LEU A 2 6.89 -11.48 6.47
C LEU A 2 8.09 -12.18 5.85
N THR A 3 9.08 -11.43 5.38
CA THR A 3 10.36 -11.98 4.93
C THR A 3 11.20 -12.39 6.15
N ARG A 4 12.15 -13.31 5.95
CA ARG A 4 13.03 -13.74 7.05
C ARG A 4 13.88 -12.60 7.59
N ASP A 5 14.41 -11.76 6.71
CA ASP A 5 15.22 -10.60 7.09
C ASP A 5 14.41 -9.60 7.91
N ALA A 6 13.16 -9.32 7.53
CA ALA A 6 12.27 -8.46 8.31
C ALA A 6 11.97 -9.08 9.68
N TRP A 7 11.71 -10.39 9.73
CA TRP A 7 11.50 -11.11 11.00
C TRP A 7 12.69 -10.96 11.94
N ASP A 8 13.91 -11.18 11.45
CA ASP A 8 15.12 -11.13 12.28
C ASP A 8 15.35 -9.73 12.88
N VAL A 9 15.03 -8.67 12.13
CA VAL A 9 15.08 -7.30 12.65
C VAL A 9 13.99 -7.02 13.67
N LEU A 10 12.76 -7.43 13.38
CA LEU A 10 11.63 -7.21 14.29
C LEU A 10 11.86 -7.94 15.62
N ALA A 11 12.41 -9.16 15.58
CA ALA A 11 12.66 -9.97 16.77
C ALA A 11 13.76 -9.40 17.68
N GLY A 12 14.71 -8.66 17.11
CA GLY A 12 15.77 -7.98 17.86
C GLY A 12 15.46 -6.53 18.24
N ALA A 13 14.28 -6.01 17.89
CA ALA A 13 13.92 -4.62 18.12
C ALA A 13 13.58 -4.34 19.60
N ALA A 14 13.97 -3.17 20.10
CA ALA A 14 13.54 -2.70 21.42
C ALA A 14 12.04 -2.31 21.46
N GLY A 15 11.49 -1.95 20.31
CA GLY A 15 10.08 -1.66 20.10
C GLY A 15 9.80 -1.50 18.61
N ILE A 16 8.60 -1.87 18.19
CA ILE A 16 8.15 -1.82 16.79
C ILE A 16 7.03 -0.79 16.69
N TYR A 17 7.14 0.12 15.75
CA TYR A 17 6.05 1.03 15.38
C TYR A 17 5.43 0.54 14.09
N LEU A 18 4.13 0.27 14.11
CA LEU A 18 3.38 -0.15 12.94
C LEU A 18 2.56 1.01 12.40
N ARG A 19 2.57 1.18 11.07
CA ARG A 19 1.66 2.12 10.40
C ARG A 19 0.20 1.88 10.77
N THR A 20 -0.19 0.61 10.85
CA THR A 20 -1.54 0.19 11.23
C THR A 20 -1.54 -1.23 11.77
N GLN A 21 -2.42 -1.52 12.72
CA GLN A 21 -2.76 -2.87 13.18
C GLN A 21 -3.62 -3.66 12.17
N ARG A 22 -4.23 -2.97 11.18
CA ARG A 22 -5.18 -3.54 10.23
C ARG A 22 -4.47 -4.27 9.09
N HIS A 23 -3.77 -5.36 9.41
CA HIS A 23 -3.15 -6.21 8.40
C HIS A 23 -2.95 -7.65 8.90
N PRO A 24 -3.23 -8.69 8.09
CA PRO A 24 -3.10 -10.09 8.53
C PRO A 24 -1.71 -10.48 9.03
N ALA A 25 -0.65 -9.83 8.53
CA ALA A 25 0.73 -10.13 8.95
C ALA A 25 1.03 -9.71 10.40
N VAL A 26 0.21 -8.87 11.03
CA VAL A 26 0.41 -8.44 12.42
C VAL A 26 0.34 -9.63 13.38
N ALA A 27 -0.52 -10.62 13.09
CA ALA A 27 -0.60 -11.85 13.88
C ALA A 27 0.68 -12.71 13.82
N GLY A 28 1.54 -12.47 12.83
CA GLY A 28 2.82 -13.15 12.64
C GLY A 28 4.02 -12.33 13.13
N LEU A 29 3.84 -11.33 13.99
CA LEU A 29 4.97 -10.59 14.57
C LEU A 29 5.67 -11.42 15.65
N PRO A 30 6.99 -11.20 15.87
CA PRO A 30 7.71 -11.91 16.91
C PRO A 30 7.14 -11.58 18.30
N PRO A 31 6.89 -12.60 19.15
CA PRO A 31 6.35 -12.37 20.48
C PRO A 31 7.37 -11.68 21.39
N GLY A 32 6.88 -10.95 22.40
CA GLY A 32 7.72 -10.37 23.45
C GLY A 32 8.36 -9.02 23.11
N VAL A 33 8.18 -8.52 21.88
CA VAL A 33 8.61 -7.18 21.49
C VAL A 33 7.46 -6.19 21.66
N PRO A 34 7.64 -5.04 22.33
CA PRO A 34 6.62 -4.01 22.42
C PRO A 34 6.20 -3.51 21.04
N VAL A 35 4.89 -3.47 20.79
CA VAL A 35 4.30 -2.98 19.54
C VAL A 35 3.50 -1.73 19.81
N HIS A 36 3.78 -0.68 19.04
CA HIS A 36 3.06 0.58 19.01
C HIS A 36 2.40 0.74 17.65
N PHE A 37 1.28 1.44 17.63
CA PHE A 37 0.49 1.63 16.43
C PHE A 37 0.33 3.12 16.13
N CYS A 38 0.15 3.43 14.85
CA CYS A 38 -0.15 4.77 14.37
C CYS A 38 -1.64 4.92 13.97
N ASP A 39 -2.49 3.94 14.29
CA ASP A 39 -3.92 3.95 13.92
C ASP A 39 -4.66 5.17 14.50
N ASP A 40 -4.27 5.65 15.68
CA ASP A 40 -4.82 6.87 16.31
C ASP A 40 -4.65 8.12 15.43
N ILE A 41 -3.59 8.19 14.62
CA ILE A 41 -3.38 9.33 13.70
C ILE A 41 -4.48 9.37 12.64
N TYR A 42 -4.99 8.23 12.20
CA TYR A 42 -6.09 8.18 11.24
C TYR A 42 -7.41 8.64 11.86
N GLU A 43 -7.59 8.47 13.17
CA GLU A 43 -8.79 8.87 13.90
C GLU A 43 -8.77 10.36 14.23
N ASP A 44 -7.59 10.90 14.58
CA ASP A 44 -7.41 12.27 15.02
C ASP A 44 -7.22 13.29 13.88
N THR A 45 -6.93 12.82 12.65
CA THR A 45 -6.62 13.69 11.51
C THR A 45 -7.81 13.80 10.55
N ALA A 46 -8.41 14.98 10.47
CA ALA A 46 -9.52 15.26 9.54
C ALA A 46 -9.07 15.33 8.06
N ASP A 47 -7.81 15.71 7.81
CA ASP A 47 -7.22 15.79 6.47
C ASP A 47 -6.39 14.53 6.17
N LEU A 48 -6.88 13.71 5.23
CA LEU A 48 -6.18 12.50 4.79
C LEU A 48 -4.76 12.78 4.25
N GLY A 49 -4.54 13.96 3.66
CA GLY A 49 -3.22 14.37 3.18
C GLY A 49 -2.21 14.61 4.30
N ALA A 50 -2.68 14.88 5.51
CA ALA A 50 -1.84 15.13 6.68
C ALA A 50 -1.48 13.87 7.48
N VAL A 51 -2.16 12.74 7.24
CA VAL A 51 -1.96 11.48 7.98
C VAL A 51 -0.51 10.96 7.85
N TYR A 52 -0.02 10.76 6.63
CA TYR A 52 1.34 10.23 6.43
C TYR A 52 2.45 11.18 6.91
N PRO A 53 2.36 12.51 6.70
CA PRO A 53 3.24 13.47 7.35
C PRO A 53 3.25 13.36 8.89
N ALA A 54 2.10 13.21 9.52
CA ALA A 54 1.99 13.04 10.97
C ALA A 54 2.62 11.73 11.46
N ILE A 55 2.43 10.63 10.72
CA ILE A 55 3.09 9.35 10.99
C ILE A 55 4.61 9.52 10.90
N ALA A 56 5.12 10.09 9.81
CA ALA A 56 6.54 10.31 9.63
C ALA A 56 7.15 11.16 10.76
N ALA A 57 6.47 12.24 11.15
CA ALA A 57 6.89 13.09 12.26
C ALA A 57 6.96 12.32 13.59
N ARG A 58 5.96 11.48 13.90
CA ARG A 58 5.97 10.63 15.10
C ARG A 58 7.15 9.67 15.09
N ILE A 59 7.41 8.98 13.99
CA ILE A 59 8.53 8.02 13.89
C ILE A 59 9.88 8.71 14.08
N LEU A 60 10.07 9.89 13.48
CA LEU A 60 11.30 10.66 13.63
C LEU A 60 11.49 11.17 15.07
N ALA A 61 10.42 11.63 15.73
CA ALA A 61 10.48 12.05 17.13
C ALA A 61 10.85 10.90 18.07
N VAL A 62 10.32 9.70 17.81
CA VAL A 62 10.74 8.50 18.54
C VAL A 62 12.22 8.23 18.32
N ALA A 63 12.68 8.19 17.07
CA ALA A 63 14.08 7.95 16.74
C ALA A 63 15.03 8.96 17.41
N GLU A 64 14.63 10.23 17.49
CA GLU A 64 15.38 11.28 18.20
C GLU A 64 15.53 10.99 19.69
N SER A 65 14.43 10.56 20.32
CA SER A 65 14.40 10.30 21.76
C SER A 65 15.10 9.00 22.19
N THR A 66 15.06 7.96 21.34
CA THR A 66 15.57 6.61 21.66
C THR A 66 16.91 6.30 20.99
N GLY A 67 17.36 7.15 20.05
CA GLY A 67 18.54 6.93 19.21
C GLY A 67 18.33 5.98 18.03
N SER A 68 17.26 5.17 18.03
CA SER A 68 16.87 4.31 16.90
C SER A 68 15.41 3.87 16.99
N VAL A 69 14.80 3.60 15.84
CA VAL A 69 13.41 3.12 15.77
C VAL A 69 13.27 2.06 14.67
N VAL A 70 12.45 1.05 14.94
CA VAL A 70 11.98 0.11 13.90
C VAL A 70 10.55 0.49 13.56
N TYR A 71 10.36 0.95 12.32
CA TYR A 71 9.06 1.25 11.74
C TYR A 71 8.72 0.20 10.69
N ALA A 72 7.54 -0.41 10.80
CA ALA A 72 7.06 -1.44 9.90
C ALA A 72 5.71 -1.04 9.28
N VAL A 73 5.61 -1.34 8.00
CA VAL A 73 4.44 -1.03 7.17
C VAL A 73 3.89 -2.32 6.56
N PRO A 74 2.58 -2.41 6.30
CA PRO A 74 2.01 -3.47 5.50
C PRO A 74 2.59 -3.50 4.08
N GLY A 75 2.94 -4.70 3.60
CA GLY A 75 3.40 -4.90 2.24
C GLY A 75 4.91 -4.73 2.08
N ASP A 76 5.31 -3.97 1.06
CA ASP A 76 6.70 -3.62 0.78
C ASP A 76 6.91 -2.12 1.01
N PRO A 77 7.94 -1.70 1.77
CA PRO A 77 8.17 -0.28 2.06
C PRO A 77 8.48 0.63 0.86
N HIS A 78 8.80 0.07 -0.32
CA HIS A 78 9.04 0.84 -1.54
C HIS A 78 7.82 0.87 -2.47
N THR A 79 6.71 0.21 -2.10
CA THR A 79 5.55 0.05 -2.97
C THR A 79 4.32 0.73 -2.38
N ALA A 80 3.95 1.89 -2.94
CA ALA A 80 2.78 2.68 -2.53
C ALA A 80 2.75 3.05 -1.04
N GLU A 81 3.91 3.43 -0.48
CA GLU A 81 4.07 3.79 0.93
C GLU A 81 4.69 5.18 1.11
N ALA A 82 3.84 6.21 1.16
CA ALA A 82 4.30 7.60 1.26
C ALA A 82 5.01 7.91 2.60
N SER A 83 4.64 7.24 3.70
CA SER A 83 5.24 7.55 5.01
C SER A 83 6.73 7.22 5.06
N VAL A 84 7.16 6.13 4.39
CA VAL A 84 8.56 5.71 4.32
C VAL A 84 9.39 6.70 3.51
N GLU A 85 8.85 7.20 2.39
CA GLU A 85 9.49 8.22 1.57
C GLU A 85 9.73 9.52 2.35
N LEU A 86 8.71 9.96 3.09
CA LEU A 86 8.79 11.14 3.96
C LEU A 86 9.84 10.96 5.06
N ILE A 87 9.84 9.82 5.75
CA ILE A 87 10.84 9.50 6.79
C ILE A 87 12.25 9.51 6.19
N ARG A 88 12.46 8.90 5.02
CA ARG A 88 13.79 8.85 4.39
C ARG A 88 14.28 10.24 4.02
N ALA A 89 13.43 11.07 3.41
CA ALA A 89 13.79 12.44 3.05
C ALA A 89 14.16 13.27 4.28
N GLU A 90 13.34 13.18 5.33
CA GLU A 90 13.53 13.92 6.57
C GLU A 90 14.73 13.44 7.41
N ALA A 91 14.96 12.14 7.47
CA ALA A 91 16.16 11.56 8.09
C ALA A 91 17.43 11.97 7.33
N GLY A 92 17.38 12.01 5.99
CA GLY A 92 18.47 12.47 5.15
C GLY A 92 18.89 13.91 5.46
N LYS A 93 17.91 14.82 5.66
CA LYS A 93 18.18 16.21 6.09
C LYS A 93 18.88 16.30 7.44
N ARG A 94 18.65 15.32 8.33
CA ARG A 94 19.26 15.23 9.67
C ARG A 94 20.59 14.45 9.68
N GLY A 95 21.01 13.89 8.55
CA GLY A 95 22.20 13.04 8.46
C GLY A 95 22.02 11.67 9.14
N TRP A 96 20.78 11.22 9.36
CA TRP A 96 20.50 9.93 9.98
C TRP A 96 20.58 8.79 8.97
N ALA A 97 21.09 7.64 9.40
CA ALA A 97 21.10 6.43 8.60
C ALA A 97 19.71 5.80 8.55
N VAL A 98 19.24 5.47 7.35
CA VAL A 98 17.98 4.74 7.14
C VAL A 98 18.28 3.45 6.39
N ARG A 99 17.90 2.32 6.99
CA ARG A 99 17.94 1.01 6.33
C ARG A 99 16.51 0.56 6.06
N ILE A 100 16.18 0.39 4.79
CA ILE A 100 14.88 -0.14 4.36
C ILE A 100 15.06 -1.60 3.97
N LEU A 101 14.22 -2.47 4.52
CA LEU A 101 14.20 -3.89 4.18
C LEU A 101 13.03 -4.17 3.24
N PRO A 102 13.26 -4.90 2.12
CA PRO A 102 12.18 -5.25 1.22
C PRO A 102 11.18 -6.19 1.88
N GLY A 103 9.92 -5.98 1.54
CA GLY A 103 8.79 -6.80 1.95
C GLY A 103 8.15 -7.51 0.77
N VAL A 104 6.97 -8.08 1.01
CA VAL A 104 6.15 -8.66 -0.06
C VAL A 104 5.04 -7.67 -0.34
N SER A 105 5.07 -7.02 -1.51
CA SER A 105 4.06 -6.05 -1.91
C SER A 105 2.71 -6.70 -2.19
N PHE A 106 1.69 -5.89 -2.50
CA PHE A 106 0.40 -6.39 -2.96
C PHE A 106 0.46 -7.03 -4.36
N VAL A 107 1.50 -6.73 -5.16
CA VAL A 107 1.63 -7.24 -6.54
C VAL A 107 1.71 -8.76 -6.53
N GLN A 108 2.59 -9.36 -5.72
CA GLN A 108 2.77 -10.80 -5.67
C GLN A 108 1.47 -11.58 -5.36
N PRO A 109 0.71 -11.28 -4.28
CA PRO A 109 -0.53 -11.98 -4.00
C PRO A 109 -1.63 -11.71 -5.04
N VAL A 110 -1.69 -10.51 -5.65
CA VAL A 110 -2.64 -10.23 -6.74
C VAL A 110 -2.34 -11.08 -7.96
N MET A 111 -1.07 -11.13 -8.40
CA MET A 111 -0.67 -11.92 -9.56
C MET A 111 -0.88 -13.42 -9.33
N ALA A 112 -0.65 -13.90 -8.10
CA ALA A 112 -0.95 -15.28 -7.72
C ALA A 112 -2.46 -15.59 -7.78
N LEU A 113 -3.32 -14.68 -7.32
CA LEU A 113 -4.78 -14.85 -7.40
C LEU A 113 -5.32 -14.82 -8.83
N LEU A 114 -4.71 -14.00 -9.69
CA LEU A 114 -5.09 -13.91 -11.10
C LEU A 114 -4.46 -15.01 -11.97
N GLU A 115 -3.54 -15.80 -11.40
CA GLU A 115 -2.72 -16.79 -12.10
C GLU A 115 -1.98 -16.19 -13.31
N ARG A 116 -1.41 -14.99 -13.12
CA ARG A 116 -0.71 -14.25 -14.18
C ARG A 116 0.76 -14.01 -13.86
N ASP A 117 1.56 -13.95 -14.93
CA ASP A 117 2.94 -13.44 -14.89
C ASP A 117 2.92 -11.92 -15.09
N VAL A 118 3.95 -11.24 -14.57
CA VAL A 118 4.20 -9.81 -14.78
C VAL A 118 4.93 -9.55 -16.11
N LEU A 119 5.53 -10.57 -16.72
CA LEU A 119 6.23 -10.48 -18.01
C LEU A 119 5.33 -10.91 -19.19
N PRO A 120 5.54 -10.38 -20.42
CA PRO A 120 6.55 -9.39 -20.80
C PRO A 120 6.11 -7.93 -20.61
N GLY A 121 4.87 -7.67 -20.17
CA GLY A 121 4.34 -6.31 -20.05
C GLY A 121 3.26 -6.21 -18.99
N LEU A 122 3.60 -5.61 -17.86
CA LEU A 122 2.66 -5.17 -16.84
C LEU A 122 2.95 -3.71 -16.52
N GLN A 123 1.95 -2.85 -16.66
CA GLN A 123 1.98 -1.48 -16.16
C GLN A 123 1.48 -1.47 -14.72
N LEU A 124 2.26 -0.90 -13.80
CA LEU A 124 1.84 -0.70 -12.42
C LEU A 124 1.65 0.80 -12.20
N CYS A 125 0.42 1.22 -11.88
CA CYS A 125 0.09 2.64 -11.73
C CYS A 125 -0.71 2.90 -10.46
N ASP A 126 -0.60 4.13 -9.96
CA ASP A 126 -1.43 4.63 -8.87
C ASP A 126 -2.76 5.16 -9.44
N ALA A 127 -3.90 4.62 -8.99
CA ALA A 127 -5.20 5.08 -9.44
C ALA A 127 -5.45 6.56 -9.08
N LEU A 128 -4.96 7.02 -7.92
CA LEU A 128 -5.17 8.40 -7.48
C LEU A 128 -4.51 9.41 -8.42
N ALA A 129 -3.37 9.05 -9.00
CA ALA A 129 -2.67 9.89 -9.97
C ALA A 129 -3.38 9.99 -11.34
N ILE A 130 -4.42 9.18 -11.56
CA ILE A 130 -5.14 9.09 -12.83
C ILE A 130 -6.50 9.79 -12.77
N LEU A 131 -7.08 10.00 -11.58
CA LEU A 131 -8.45 10.49 -11.42
C LEU A 131 -8.70 11.84 -12.12
N ASP A 132 -7.73 12.75 -12.05
CA ASP A 132 -7.84 14.10 -12.63
C ASP A 132 -7.46 14.19 -14.12
N LEU A 133 -7.14 13.06 -14.76
CA LEU A 133 -6.73 13.02 -16.16
C LEU A 133 -7.92 12.79 -17.09
N HIS A 134 -7.87 13.37 -18.29
CA HIS A 134 -8.87 13.09 -19.32
C HIS A 134 -8.76 11.69 -19.91
N HIS A 135 -7.53 11.19 -20.05
CA HIS A 135 -7.25 9.83 -20.53
C HIS A 135 -6.22 9.19 -19.60
N PRO A 136 -6.31 7.86 -19.37
CA PRO A 136 -5.34 7.19 -18.54
C PRO A 136 -3.98 7.15 -19.28
N PRO A 137 -2.86 7.43 -18.60
CA PRO A 137 -1.54 7.53 -19.20
C PRO A 137 -0.89 6.15 -19.36
N VAL A 138 -1.68 5.17 -19.84
CA VAL A 138 -1.29 3.77 -19.96
C VAL A 138 -1.52 3.29 -21.40
N SER A 139 -0.73 2.31 -21.81
CA SER A 139 -0.91 1.63 -23.08
C SER A 139 -2.05 0.61 -22.97
N PRO A 140 -3.04 0.60 -23.89
CA PRO A 140 -4.10 -0.41 -23.90
C PRO A 140 -3.64 -1.77 -24.43
N ASP A 141 -2.44 -1.86 -25.01
CA ASP A 141 -1.90 -3.10 -25.58
C ASP A 141 -1.26 -4.04 -24.54
N VAL A 142 -1.12 -3.58 -23.29
CA VAL A 142 -0.52 -4.38 -22.20
C VAL A 142 -1.35 -4.27 -20.91
N PRO A 143 -1.41 -5.34 -20.10
CA PRO A 143 -2.07 -5.33 -18.80
C PRO A 143 -1.66 -4.14 -17.91
N VAL A 144 -2.63 -3.63 -17.15
CA VAL A 144 -2.41 -2.62 -16.12
C VAL A 144 -2.93 -3.12 -14.77
N LEU A 145 -2.11 -2.96 -13.73
CA LEU A 145 -2.50 -3.13 -12.34
C LEU A 145 -2.55 -1.76 -11.67
N LEU A 146 -3.75 -1.38 -11.23
CA LEU A 146 -4.05 -0.09 -10.59
C LEU A 146 -4.08 -0.25 -9.08
N ALA A 147 -3.14 0.39 -8.39
CA ALA A 147 -3.10 0.45 -6.93
C ALA A 147 -4.11 1.48 -6.40
N GLN A 148 -4.36 1.45 -5.09
CA GLN A 148 -5.14 2.48 -4.37
C GLN A 148 -6.61 2.63 -4.78
N VAL A 149 -7.24 1.59 -5.31
CA VAL A 149 -8.70 1.55 -5.53
C VAL A 149 -9.40 1.08 -4.25
N TYR A 150 -9.45 1.96 -3.24
CA TYR A 150 -9.89 1.60 -1.88
C TYR A 150 -11.30 2.07 -1.52
N SER A 151 -11.97 2.83 -2.38
CA SER A 151 -13.32 3.32 -2.11
C SER A 151 -14.17 3.36 -3.37
N ARG A 152 -15.49 3.33 -3.16
CA ARG A 152 -16.48 3.51 -4.23
C ARG A 152 -16.28 4.83 -4.98
N ALA A 153 -15.94 5.91 -4.27
CA ALA A 153 -15.70 7.22 -4.89
C ALA A 153 -14.50 7.16 -5.85
N VAL A 154 -13.37 6.60 -5.39
CA VAL A 154 -12.18 6.41 -6.24
C VAL A 154 -12.51 5.51 -7.44
N ALA A 155 -13.23 4.39 -7.24
CA ALA A 155 -13.62 3.50 -8.33
C ALA A 155 -14.53 4.21 -9.37
N SER A 156 -15.45 5.05 -8.91
CA SER A 156 -16.38 5.79 -9.76
C SER A 156 -15.67 6.85 -10.60
N GLU A 157 -14.67 7.54 -10.07
CA GLU A 157 -13.89 8.51 -10.86
C GLU A 157 -12.93 7.79 -11.80
N LEU A 158 -12.24 6.77 -11.30
CA LEU A 158 -11.29 5.98 -12.08
C LEU A 158 -11.94 5.35 -13.32
N LYS A 159 -13.14 4.78 -13.19
CA LYS A 159 -13.83 4.17 -14.33
C LYS A 159 -14.13 5.18 -15.43
N LEU A 160 -14.50 6.41 -15.08
CA LEU A 160 -14.81 7.46 -16.05
C LEU A 160 -13.57 7.82 -16.86
N THR A 161 -12.41 7.95 -16.20
CA THR A 161 -11.14 8.19 -16.90
C THR A 161 -10.77 7.00 -17.77
N LEU A 162 -10.86 5.78 -17.27
CA LEU A 162 -10.54 4.57 -18.04
C LEU A 162 -11.45 4.39 -19.25
N MET A 163 -12.74 4.73 -19.16
CA MET A 163 -13.71 4.62 -20.27
C MET A 163 -13.40 5.55 -21.45
N ASN A 164 -12.52 6.54 -21.28
CA ASN A 164 -12.02 7.34 -22.39
C ASN A 164 -10.96 6.62 -23.26
N GLN A 165 -10.52 5.42 -22.85
CA GLN A 165 -9.58 4.58 -23.61
C GLN A 165 -10.08 3.14 -23.78
N TYR A 166 -10.82 2.60 -22.79
CA TYR A 166 -11.32 1.23 -22.77
C TYR A 166 -12.83 1.17 -22.96
N PRO A 167 -13.36 0.12 -23.64
CA PRO A 167 -14.81 -0.09 -23.73
C PRO A 167 -15.46 -0.27 -22.35
N GLU A 168 -16.68 0.21 -22.19
CA GLU A 168 -17.40 0.15 -20.90
C GLU A 168 -17.71 -1.30 -20.44
N GLU A 169 -17.88 -2.20 -21.41
CA GLU A 169 -18.13 -3.64 -21.22
C GLU A 169 -16.84 -4.45 -21.02
N LEU A 170 -15.67 -3.81 -21.04
CA LEU A 170 -14.40 -4.51 -20.79
C LEU A 170 -14.46 -5.13 -19.40
N LEU A 171 -14.31 -6.46 -19.33
CA LEU A 171 -14.21 -7.15 -18.05
C LEU A 171 -12.89 -6.82 -17.36
N VAL A 172 -12.99 -6.32 -16.14
CA VAL A 172 -11.86 -6.01 -15.27
C VAL A 172 -11.97 -6.81 -13.98
N ALA A 173 -10.82 -7.06 -13.35
CA ALA A 173 -10.73 -7.75 -12.08
C ALA A 173 -10.57 -6.73 -10.95
N LEU A 174 -11.55 -6.66 -10.05
CA LEU A 174 -11.40 -5.97 -8.76
C LEU A 174 -10.93 -7.02 -7.73
N VAL A 175 -9.72 -6.81 -7.20
CA VAL A 175 -9.08 -7.77 -6.31
C VAL A 175 -9.14 -7.27 -4.87
N HIS A 176 -9.83 -8.02 -4.04
CA HIS A 176 -10.09 -7.70 -2.64
C HIS A 176 -9.20 -8.53 -1.71
N ALA A 177 -8.73 -7.90 -0.64
CA ALA A 177 -8.01 -8.53 0.48
C ALA A 177 -6.89 -9.52 0.06
N ALA A 178 -6.16 -9.18 -1.01
CA ALA A 178 -5.10 -10.03 -1.56
C ALA A 178 -4.07 -10.43 -0.50
N GLY A 179 -3.67 -11.71 -0.48
CA GLY A 179 -2.70 -12.24 0.48
C GLY A 179 -3.29 -12.55 1.86
N SER A 180 -4.62 -12.57 1.97
CA SER A 180 -5.36 -13.02 3.15
C SER A 180 -6.28 -14.20 2.83
N ALA A 181 -6.83 -14.86 3.86
CA ALA A 181 -7.83 -15.90 3.70
C ALA A 181 -9.18 -15.39 3.15
N ALA A 182 -9.41 -14.07 3.18
CA ALA A 182 -10.61 -13.42 2.65
C ALA A 182 -10.42 -12.90 1.22
N ALA A 183 -9.32 -13.27 0.55
CA ALA A 183 -9.03 -12.82 -0.80
C ALA A 183 -10.15 -13.21 -1.78
N LEU A 184 -10.55 -12.25 -2.61
CA LEU A 184 -11.61 -12.42 -3.61
C LEU A 184 -11.21 -11.70 -4.90
N VAL A 185 -11.44 -12.35 -6.03
CA VAL A 185 -11.37 -11.72 -7.34
C VAL A 185 -12.78 -11.59 -7.88
N GLU A 186 -13.23 -10.36 -8.07
CA GLU A 186 -14.50 -10.04 -8.68
C GLU A 186 -14.26 -9.63 -10.14
N TRP A 187 -14.92 -10.30 -11.07
CA TRP A 187 -14.87 -9.95 -12.49
C TRP A 187 -16.14 -9.21 -12.87
N LEU A 188 -16.00 -8.01 -13.37
CA LEU A 188 -17.12 -7.16 -13.72
C LEU A 188 -16.79 -6.22 -14.89
N PRO A 189 -17.80 -5.78 -15.65
CA PRO A 189 -17.63 -4.72 -16.64
C PRO A 189 -17.05 -3.44 -16.01
N LEU A 190 -16.21 -2.72 -16.76
CA LEU A 190 -15.55 -1.49 -16.30
C LEU A 190 -16.55 -0.45 -15.77
N HIS A 191 -17.69 -0.27 -16.43
CA HIS A 191 -18.70 0.70 -15.97
C HIS A 191 -19.34 0.35 -14.61
N ALA A 192 -19.19 -0.90 -14.13
CA ALA A 192 -19.82 -1.40 -12.92
C ALA A 192 -18.88 -1.44 -11.70
N VAL A 193 -17.61 -1.04 -11.81
CA VAL A 193 -16.60 -1.22 -10.74
C VAL A 193 -16.90 -0.54 -9.42
N ASP A 194 -17.62 0.57 -9.46
CA ASP A 194 -18.12 1.31 -8.30
C ASP A 194 -19.39 0.71 -7.67
N HIS A 195 -20.00 -0.30 -8.31
CA HIS A 195 -21.15 -1.03 -7.79
C HIS A 195 -20.77 -2.32 -7.03
N SER A 196 -19.47 -2.62 -6.89
CA SER A 196 -18.98 -3.71 -6.03
C SER A 196 -19.64 -3.66 -4.64
N PRO A 197 -20.15 -4.80 -4.12
CA PRO A 197 -20.68 -4.91 -2.77
C PRO A 197 -19.60 -5.19 -1.72
N HIS A 198 -18.35 -5.45 -2.16
CA HIS A 198 -17.19 -5.80 -1.35
C HIS A 198 -16.33 -4.58 -1.06
#